data_AF-A0A529PI77-F1
#
_entry.id   AF-A0A529PI77-F1
#
_cell.length_a   1.000
_cell.length_b   1.000
_cell.length_c   1.000
_cell.angle_alpha   90.00
_cell.angle_beta   90.00
_cell.angle_gamma   90.00
#
_symmetry.space_group_name_H-M   'P 1'
#
loop_
_entity.id
_entity.type
_entity.pdbx_description
1 polymer ?
#
loop_
_entity_poly.entity_id
_entity_poly.type
_entity_poly.pdbx_seq_one_letter_code
_entity_poly.pdbx_strand_id
1 'polypeptide(L)' 'IQIAGMWHGKAQRYELPMTEISKKAGCAVLLQSVGKDGMPGPILGAAFIRKPDRL' A
#
# COMPACT_ATOMS: atom_id res chain seq x y z
N ILE A 1 -7.67 5.98 4.12
CA ILE A 1 -6.72 5.31 3.21
C ILE A 1 -5.59 6.29 2.96
N GLN A 2 -4.34 5.87 3.11
CA GLN A 2 -3.19 6.70 2.77
C GLN A 2 -2.67 6.27 1.41
N ILE A 3 -2.56 7.21 0.47
CA ILE A 3 -2.06 6.95 -0.88
C ILE A 3 -0.53 7.06 -0.84
N ALA A 4 0.16 5.95 -1.10
CA ALA A 4 1.62 5.92 -1.22
C ALA A 4 2.11 6.38 -2.60
N GLY A 5 1.24 6.32 -3.61
CA GLY A 5 1.52 6.75 -4.99
C GLY A 5 0.53 6.20 -6.00
N MET A 6 0.66 6.62 -7.26
CA MET A 6 -0.12 6.11 -8.39
C MET A 6 0.73 5.15 -9.22
N TRP A 7 0.12 4.05 -9.65
CA TRP A 7 0.76 3.03 -10.48
C TRP A 7 0.21 3.07 -11.90
N HIS A 8 1.09 2.98 -12.90
CA HIS A 8 0.74 3.11 -14.32
C HIS A 8 1.00 1.83 -15.14
N GLY A 9 0.95 0.66 -14.51
CA GLY A 9 1.05 -0.62 -15.21
C GLY A 9 2.46 -1.14 -15.46
N LYS A 10 3.50 -0.49 -14.94
CA LYS A 10 4.91 -0.90 -15.09
C LYS A 10 5.55 -1.18 -13.72
N ALA A 11 6.57 -2.03 -13.66
CA ALA A 11 7.29 -2.27 -12.42
C ALA A 11 7.77 -0.94 -11.80
N GLN A 12 7.46 -0.73 -10.51
CA GLN A 12 7.76 0.51 -9.80
C GLN A 12 8.06 0.21 -8.33
N ARG A 13 8.99 0.98 -7.76
CA ARG A 13 9.38 0.89 -6.34
C ARG A 13 8.80 2.09 -5.59
N TYR A 14 8.13 1.82 -4.48
CA TYR A 14 7.66 2.83 -3.55
C TYR A 14 8.34 2.62 -2.21
N GLU A 15 8.86 3.70 -1.63
CA GLU A 15 9.50 3.66 -0.32
C GLU A 15 8.52 4.19 0.72
N LEU A 16 8.35 3.43 1.80
CA LEU A 16 7.39 3.75 2.86
C LEU A 16 8.16 4.20 4.11
N PRO A 17 7.77 5.34 4.73
CA PRO A 17 8.37 5.76 5.99
C PRO A 17 8.21 4.69 7.07
N MET A 18 9.29 4.37 7.78
CA MET A 18 9.25 3.44 8.91
C MET A 18 8.25 3.87 9.98
N THR A 19 8.01 5.18 10.14
CA THR A 19 7.01 5.72 11.05
C THR A 19 5.59 5.24 10.72
N GLU A 20 5.25 4.96 9.47
CA GLU A 20 3.96 4.41 9.08
C GLU A 20 3.85 2.90 9.35
N ILE A 21 4.94 2.17 9.16
CA ILE A 21 4.99 0.71 9.42
C ILE A 21 4.98 0.41 10.93
N SER A 22 5.61 1.27 11.72
CA SER A 22 5.91 1.01 13.14
C SER A 22 4.74 1.22 14.09
N LYS A 23 3.72 1.99 13.67
CA LYS A 23 2.60 2.45 14.52
C LYS A 23 1.62 1.35 14.95
N LYS A 24 1.58 0.19 14.26
CA LYS A 24 0.63 -0.92 14.52
C LYS A 24 1.32 -2.29 14.35
N ALA A 25 0.55 -3.37 14.18
CA ALA A 25 1.05 -4.72 13.85
C ALA A 25 1.67 -4.86 12.45
N GLY A 26 1.78 -3.75 11.70
CA GLY A 26 2.21 -3.70 10.31
C GLY A 26 1.25 -2.87 9.45
N CYS A 27 1.38 -2.99 8.14
CA CYS A 27 0.55 -2.32 7.14
C CYS A 27 0.19 -3.29 6.00
N ALA A 28 -1.03 -3.18 5.48
CA ALA A 28 -1.43 -3.81 4.23
C ALA A 28 -1.25 -2.81 3.08
N VAL A 29 -0.57 -3.22 2.02
CA VAL A 29 -0.44 -2.46 0.78
C VAL A 29 -1.45 -3.03 -0.21
N LEU A 30 -2.29 -2.16 -0.76
CA LEU A 30 -3.30 -2.52 -1.75
C LEU A 30 -3.01 -1.77 -3.05
N LEU A 31 -2.82 -2.51 -4.13
CA LEU A 31 -2.88 -1.96 -5.48
C LEU A 31 -4.34 -2.00 -5.92
N GLN A 32 -5.04 -0.88 -5.75
CA GLN A 32 -6.46 -0.78 -6.00
C GLN A 32 -6.73 0.16 -7.16
N SER A 33 -7.54 -0.27 -8.14
CA SER A 33 -7.97 0.61 -9.21
C SER A 33 -8.98 1.64 -8.70
N VAL A 34 -9.20 2.70 -9.45
CA VAL A 34 -10.26 3.68 -9.18
C VAL A 34 -11.37 3.48 -10.19
N GLY A 35 -12.61 3.38 -9.70
CA GLY A 35 -13.83 3.27 -10.50
C GLY A 35 -14.12 4.55 -11.28
N LYS A 36 -15.07 4.47 -12.22
CA LYS A 36 -15.44 5.61 -13.08
C LYS A 36 -15.99 6.82 -12.30
N ASP A 37 -16.47 6.57 -11.10
CA ASP A 37 -17.03 7.51 -10.13
C ASP A 37 -15.99 8.06 -9.14
N GLY A 38 -14.71 7.70 -9.30
CA GLY A 38 -13.67 8.07 -8.34
C GLY A 38 -13.67 7.19 -7.08
N MET A 39 -14.57 6.20 -6.99
CA MET A 39 -14.66 5.31 -5.85
C MET A 39 -13.64 4.18 -5.94
N PRO A 40 -13.30 3.52 -4.81
CA PRO A 40 -12.38 2.39 -4.84
C PRO A 40 -12.94 1.25 -5.70
N GLY A 41 -12.18 0.85 -6.73
CA GLY A 41 -12.48 -0.28 -7.61
C GLY A 41 -11.84 -1.58 -7.12
N PRO A 42 -11.72 -2.61 -7.99
CA PRO A 42 -11.09 -3.88 -7.64
C PRO A 42 -9.66 -3.76 -7.10
N ILE A 43 -9.31 -4.64 -6.16
CA ILE A 43 -7.93 -4.84 -5.70
C ILE A 43 -7.23 -5.74 -6.72
N LEU A 44 -6.22 -5.20 -7.39
CA LEU A 44 -5.43 -5.88 -8.41
C LEU A 44 -4.23 -6.63 -7.82
N GLY A 45 -3.82 -6.26 -6.61
CA GLY A 45 -2.74 -6.90 -5.88
C GLY A 45 -2.69 -6.45 -4.42
N ALA A 46 -2.13 -7.27 -3.56
CA ALA A 46 -1.99 -6.97 -2.15
C ALA A 46 -0.70 -7.55 -1.57
N ALA A 47 -0.15 -6.88 -0.56
CA ALA A 47 0.98 -7.36 0.22
C ALA A 47 0.84 -6.94 1.69
N PHE A 48 1.46 -7.70 2.59
CA PHE A 48 1.56 -7.33 4.00
C PHE A 48 3.01 -6.96 4.34
N ILE A 49 3.19 -5.79 4.93
CA ILE A 49 4.43 -5.37 5.55
C ILE A 49 4.23 -5.53 7.05
N ARG A 50 4.84 -6.56 7.63
CA ARG A 50 4.79 -6.80 9.07
C ARG A 50 5.66 -5.78 9.78
N LYS A 51 5.28 -5.44 11.02
CA LYS A 51 6.21 -4.74 11.92
C LYS A 51 7.49 -5.60 12.02
N PRO A 52 8.69 -5.02 11.81
CA PRO A 52 9.92 -5.79 12.01
C PRO A 52 10.00 -6.25 13.46
N ASP A 53 10.37 -7.53 13.65
CA ASP A 53 10.62 -8.08 14.97
C ASP A 53 11.79 -7.30 15.60
N ARG A 54 11.64 -6.95 16.88
CA ARG A 54 12.72 -6.31 17.63
C ARG A 54 13.78 -7.39 17.88
N LEU A 55 14.93 -7.27 17.22
CA LEU A 55 16.16 -8.00 17.61
C LEU A 55 16.57 -7.58 19.03
#